data_AF-A0A6I4SWZ5-F1
#
_entry.id   AF-A0A6I4SWZ5-F1
#
_cell.length_a   1.000
_cell.length_b   1.000
_cell.length_c   1.000
_cell.angle_alpha   90.00
_cell.angle_beta   90.00
_cell.angle_gamma   90.00
#
_symmetry.space_group_name_H-M   'P 1'
#
loop_
_entity.id
_entity.type
_entity.pdbx_description
1 polymer ?
#
loop_
_entity_poly.entity_id
_entity_poly.type
_entity_poly.pdbx_seq_one_letter_code
_entity_poly.pdbx_strand_id
1 'polypeptide(L)'
;MRLRSRPFLVSLLLPASLLFGAGTAGAQDEHAHMAEATDAPVAATKATRWSDPATWPDGKVPGKGDAVMIGRDMNVVLDVNPPALRSLTVDGTLSFSDDLDLGLETEWIYLRRGELNIGSEASPYTHKATITLTDNVPGEDINTMGDRGIMVMGGTLSLHGDREHTWTKLAKTAQAGSTEIEVLDASGWRKGDEIALASTDFDPRQAERRTIASIRGNVLKLDRPLEYMHFGKITYGVDERGEVGLLTRNIKVQASDDAEKTYFGGHIMAMAGAKMYVSGVELYRMGQNMHLARYPIHWHIIGKASGQYIENASIHDTYSRCVTVHGTDDVRVENNVTFNTV
;
A
#
# COMPACT_ATOMS: atom_id res chain seq x y z
N MET A 1 -4.92 -4.55 55.71
CA MET A 1 -6.20 -3.85 55.89
C MET A 1 -7.23 -4.52 54.98
N ARG A 2 -8.13 -5.29 55.60
CA ARG A 2 -9.39 -5.95 55.15
C ARG A 2 -9.59 -6.35 53.67
N LEU A 3 -9.51 -7.67 53.45
CA LEU A 3 -10.35 -8.45 52.54
C LEU A 3 -11.83 -8.38 52.97
N ARG A 4 -12.76 -8.34 52.00
CA ARG A 4 -14.15 -8.76 52.20
C ARG A 4 -14.67 -9.56 51.01
N SER A 5 -15.34 -10.64 51.38
CA SER A 5 -15.83 -11.79 50.64
C SER A 5 -17.36 -11.72 50.39
N ARG A 6 -17.80 -12.17 49.20
CA ARG A 6 -18.99 -13.01 48.83
C ARG A 6 -20.41 -12.62 49.36
N PRO A 7 -21.54 -12.95 48.67
CA PRO A 7 -21.79 -14.29 48.09
C PRO A 7 -22.64 -14.40 46.80
N PHE A 8 -22.66 -15.64 46.31
CA PHE A 8 -23.52 -16.25 45.29
C PHE A 8 -24.99 -16.30 45.69
N LEU A 9 -25.89 -16.28 44.70
CA LEU A 9 -27.25 -16.81 44.81
C LEU A 9 -27.51 -17.77 43.64
N VAL A 10 -27.63 -19.05 44.01
CA VAL A 10 -28.08 -20.17 43.19
C VAL A 10 -29.59 -20.24 43.33
N SER A 11 -30.32 -20.45 42.23
CA SER A 11 -31.67 -21.01 42.28
C SER A 11 -31.83 -22.07 41.18
N LEU A 12 -31.93 -23.31 41.65
CA LEU A 12 -32.47 -24.46 40.93
C LEU A 12 -33.92 -24.62 41.36
N LEU A 13 -34.83 -24.97 40.45
CA LEU A 13 -35.65 -26.20 40.50
C LEU A 13 -36.68 -26.27 39.35
N LEU A 14 -36.66 -27.42 38.68
CA LEU A 14 -37.53 -28.02 37.65
C LEU A 14 -38.98 -28.32 38.16
N PRO A 15 -39.82 -29.12 37.46
CA PRO A 15 -40.45 -28.98 36.14
C PRO A 15 -41.99 -29.17 36.22
N ALA A 16 -42.74 -28.97 35.13
CA ALA A 16 -44.09 -29.55 35.01
C ALA A 16 -44.35 -30.02 33.57
N SER A 17 -44.62 -31.31 33.46
CA SER A 17 -44.77 -32.11 32.25
C SER A 17 -46.20 -32.07 31.71
N LEU A 18 -46.29 -32.18 30.38
CA LEU A 18 -47.23 -32.99 29.60
C LEU A 18 -48.74 -32.72 29.70
N LEU A 19 -49.30 -32.24 28.58
CA LEU A 19 -50.59 -32.72 28.07
C LEU A 19 -50.46 -32.96 26.56
N PHE A 20 -50.71 -34.22 26.18
CA PHE A 20 -50.77 -34.74 24.82
C PHE A 20 -51.96 -34.15 24.04
N GLY A 21 -51.73 -33.81 22.77
CA GLY A 21 -52.78 -33.61 21.77
C GLY A 21 -52.25 -34.05 20.42
N ALA A 22 -52.75 -35.19 19.94
CA ALA A 22 -52.40 -35.79 18.65
C ALA A 22 -52.96 -35.00 17.47
N GLY A 23 -52.19 -34.90 16.38
CA GLY A 23 -52.66 -34.29 15.12
C GLY A 23 -51.62 -34.30 14.00
N THR A 24 -51.61 -35.40 13.25
CA THR A 24 -51.32 -35.50 11.79
C THR A 24 -50.13 -34.75 11.16
N ALA A 25 -49.15 -35.55 10.73
CA ALA A 25 -48.49 -35.56 9.42
C ALA A 25 -48.27 -34.24 8.63
N GLY A 26 -47.00 -33.99 8.32
CA GLY A 26 -46.59 -33.35 7.07
C GLY A 26 -45.82 -32.03 7.23
N ALA A 27 -44.49 -32.10 7.15
CA ALA A 27 -43.62 -31.18 6.40
C ALA A 27 -42.16 -31.43 6.78
N GLN A 28 -41.50 -32.30 6.01
CA GLN A 28 -40.05 -32.30 5.84
C GLN A 28 -39.64 -31.07 5.02
N ASP A 29 -38.45 -30.57 5.30
CA ASP A 29 -37.50 -29.92 4.39
C ASP A 29 -38.06 -29.04 3.26
N GLU A 30 -38.00 -27.73 3.47
CA GLU A 30 -37.76 -26.79 2.36
C GLU A 30 -36.59 -25.86 2.73
N HIS A 31 -35.38 -26.40 2.63
CA HIS A 31 -34.23 -25.59 2.24
C HIS A 31 -34.39 -25.23 0.75
N ALA A 32 -35.17 -24.19 0.47
CA ALA A 32 -35.22 -23.61 -0.86
C ALA A 32 -33.87 -22.93 -1.15
N HIS A 33 -33.12 -23.56 -2.05
CA HIS A 33 -32.00 -23.00 -2.77
C HIS A 33 -32.40 -21.65 -3.38
N MET A 34 -31.99 -20.55 -2.75
CA MET A 34 -31.83 -19.28 -3.46
C MET A 34 -30.64 -19.48 -4.39
N ALA A 35 -30.93 -19.77 -5.65
CA ALA A 35 -29.93 -19.75 -6.70
C ALA A 35 -29.24 -18.39 -6.70
N GLU A 36 -27.93 -18.38 -6.44
CA GLU A 36 -27.08 -17.24 -6.74
C GLU A 36 -27.35 -16.85 -8.18
N ALA A 37 -27.83 -15.62 -8.38
CA ALA A 37 -27.82 -15.00 -9.69
C ALA A 37 -26.36 -14.94 -10.11
N THR A 38 -25.98 -15.81 -11.04
CA THR A 38 -24.72 -15.74 -11.75
C THR A 38 -24.67 -14.38 -12.43
N ASP A 39 -23.87 -13.47 -11.87
CA ASP A 39 -23.61 -12.18 -12.49
C ASP A 39 -22.98 -12.47 -13.85
N ALA A 40 -23.74 -12.22 -14.92
CA ALA A 40 -23.22 -12.31 -16.27
C ALA A 40 -22.04 -11.32 -16.37
N PRO A 41 -20.95 -11.66 -17.06
CA PRO A 41 -19.84 -10.72 -17.19
C PRO A 41 -20.36 -9.45 -17.83
N VAL A 42 -20.35 -8.35 -17.07
CA VAL A 42 -20.60 -7.01 -17.60
C VAL A 42 -19.63 -6.84 -18.76
N ALA A 43 -20.14 -6.64 -19.97
CA ALA A 43 -19.30 -6.43 -21.14
C ALA A 43 -18.30 -5.32 -20.81
N ALA A 44 -17.00 -5.60 -20.91
CA ALA A 44 -15.97 -4.67 -20.51
C ALA A 44 -16.15 -3.35 -21.26
N THR A 45 -16.41 -2.27 -20.52
CA THR A 45 -16.51 -0.92 -21.08
C THR A 45 -15.23 -0.63 -21.86
N LYS A 46 -15.38 -0.18 -23.11
CA LYS A 46 -14.26 0.19 -23.95
C LYS A 46 -13.41 1.26 -23.25
N ALA A 47 -12.11 1.00 -23.14
CA ALA A 47 -11.16 1.97 -22.59
C ALA A 47 -11.10 3.24 -23.47
N THR A 48 -11.16 4.41 -22.83
CA THR A 48 -11.01 5.73 -23.47
C THR A 48 -9.89 6.52 -22.79
N ARG A 49 -9.28 7.45 -23.52
CA ARG A 49 -8.12 8.21 -23.03
C ARG A 49 -8.57 9.39 -22.16
N TRP A 50 -7.85 9.66 -21.08
CA TRP A 50 -8.08 10.84 -20.24
C TRP A 50 -7.99 12.13 -21.06
N SER A 51 -7.03 12.20 -21.98
CA SER A 51 -6.80 13.36 -22.85
C SER A 51 -7.90 13.60 -23.90
N ASP A 52 -8.80 12.63 -24.14
CA ASP A 52 -9.87 12.76 -25.12
C ASP A 52 -11.09 13.46 -24.48
N PRO A 53 -11.50 14.64 -24.97
CA PRO A 53 -12.69 15.32 -24.48
C PRO A 53 -13.96 14.45 -24.54
N ALA A 54 -14.05 13.50 -25.48
CA ALA A 54 -15.20 12.59 -25.61
C ALA A 54 -15.32 11.57 -24.47
N THR A 55 -14.27 11.37 -23.66
CA THR A 55 -14.33 10.57 -22.43
C THR A 55 -15.22 11.22 -21.38
N TRP A 56 -15.35 12.54 -21.39
CA TRP A 56 -15.93 13.30 -20.29
C TRP A 56 -17.38 13.70 -20.58
N PRO A 57 -18.32 13.60 -19.61
CA PRO A 57 -19.74 13.86 -19.85
C PRO A 57 -20.07 15.27 -20.35
N ASP A 58 -19.24 16.27 -20.01
CA ASP A 58 -19.40 17.66 -20.44
C ASP A 58 -18.55 18.01 -21.68
N GLY A 59 -17.87 17.01 -22.26
CA GLY A 59 -16.99 17.19 -23.42
C GLY A 59 -15.71 17.96 -23.10
N LYS A 60 -15.27 18.01 -21.83
CA LYS A 60 -14.06 18.73 -21.41
C LYS A 60 -13.16 17.85 -20.58
N VAL A 61 -11.87 17.86 -20.92
CA VAL A 61 -10.85 17.21 -20.10
C VAL A 61 -10.71 17.95 -18.76
N PRO A 62 -10.67 17.23 -17.62
CA PRO A 62 -10.50 17.83 -16.30
C PRO A 62 -9.30 18.76 -16.22
N GLY A 63 -9.53 19.94 -15.66
CA GLY A 63 -8.57 20.99 -15.42
C GLY A 63 -8.13 21.09 -13.97
N LYS A 64 -7.35 22.15 -13.70
CA LYS A 64 -6.79 22.42 -12.37
C LYS A 64 -7.91 22.68 -11.36
N GLY A 65 -7.88 21.95 -10.25
CA GLY A 65 -8.84 22.11 -9.15
C GLY A 65 -10.20 21.46 -9.40
N ASP A 66 -10.35 20.68 -10.46
CA ASP A 66 -11.59 19.95 -10.70
C ASP A 66 -11.71 18.74 -9.76
N ALA A 67 -12.93 18.51 -9.25
CA ALA A 67 -13.29 17.28 -8.55
C ALA A 67 -13.76 16.27 -9.60
N VAL A 68 -12.94 15.25 -9.87
CA VAL A 68 -13.15 14.32 -10.98
C VAL A 68 -13.90 13.08 -10.53
N MET A 69 -14.90 12.68 -11.32
CA MET A 69 -15.69 11.47 -11.09
C MET A 69 -15.56 10.53 -12.30
N ILE A 70 -15.02 9.34 -12.07
CA ILE A 70 -15.02 8.24 -13.05
C ILE A 70 -16.20 7.33 -12.70
N GLY A 71 -17.29 7.46 -13.45
CA GLY A 71 -18.53 6.70 -13.24
C GLY A 71 -18.37 5.20 -13.49
N ARG A 72 -19.32 4.40 -13.00
CA ARG A 72 -19.31 2.92 -13.14
C ARG A 72 -19.19 2.43 -14.58
N ASP A 73 -19.78 3.18 -15.52
CA ASP A 73 -19.78 2.86 -16.93
C ASP A 73 -18.58 3.45 -17.68
N MET A 74 -17.53 3.89 -16.96
CA MET A 74 -16.33 4.48 -17.53
C MET A 74 -15.11 3.60 -17.30
N ASN A 75 -14.27 3.48 -18.32
CA ASN A 75 -12.96 2.86 -18.28
C ASN A 75 -11.95 3.84 -18.87
N VAL A 76 -11.20 4.53 -18.01
CA VAL A 76 -10.35 5.67 -18.38
C VAL A 76 -8.88 5.30 -18.28
N VAL A 77 -8.12 5.59 -19.32
CA VAL A 77 -6.66 5.44 -19.35
C VAL A 77 -6.02 6.81 -19.18
N LEU A 78 -5.29 7.03 -18.10
CA LEU A 78 -4.47 8.22 -17.91
C LEU A 78 -3.28 8.16 -18.87
N ASP A 79 -3.29 9.01 -19.90
CA ASP A 79 -2.30 9.04 -20.97
C ASP A 79 -1.54 10.39 -21.04
N VAL A 80 -1.84 11.30 -20.12
CA VAL A 80 -1.21 12.62 -19.96
C VAL A 80 -1.11 12.96 -18.49
N ASN A 81 -0.18 13.86 -18.12
CA ASN A 81 -0.13 14.45 -16.78
C ASN A 81 -1.22 15.51 -16.65
N PRO A 82 -2.33 15.25 -15.92
CA PRO A 82 -3.37 16.25 -15.76
C PRO A 82 -2.85 17.36 -14.83
N PRO A 83 -3.42 18.58 -14.93
CA PRO A 83 -3.21 19.59 -13.90
C PRO A 83 -3.64 19.06 -12.53
N ALA A 84 -3.09 19.62 -11.45
CA ALA A 84 -3.44 19.22 -10.08
C ALA A 84 -4.96 19.28 -9.85
N LEU A 85 -5.54 18.15 -9.47
CA LEU A 85 -6.98 17.96 -9.30
C LEU A 85 -7.39 18.25 -7.85
N ARG A 86 -8.64 18.66 -7.64
CA ARG A 86 -9.18 18.82 -6.28
C ARG A 86 -9.40 17.47 -5.60
N SER A 87 -9.90 16.49 -6.34
CA SER A 87 -10.14 15.14 -5.85
C SER A 87 -10.43 14.19 -7.00
N LEU A 88 -10.33 12.89 -6.73
CA LEU A 88 -10.70 11.85 -7.69
C LEU A 88 -11.58 10.79 -7.00
N THR A 89 -12.82 10.64 -7.47
CA THR A 89 -13.70 9.52 -7.09
C THR A 89 -13.82 8.54 -8.25
N VAL A 90 -13.55 7.26 -7.98
CA VAL A 90 -13.55 6.19 -8.98
C VAL A 90 -14.58 5.14 -8.61
N ASP A 91 -15.67 5.10 -9.36
CA ASP A 91 -16.67 4.04 -9.33
C ASP A 91 -16.50 3.04 -10.50
N GLY A 92 -15.88 3.47 -11.60
CA GLY A 92 -15.49 2.63 -12.74
C GLY A 92 -14.03 2.19 -12.67
N THR A 93 -13.28 2.33 -13.76
CA THR A 93 -11.85 1.95 -13.81
C THR A 93 -10.99 3.13 -14.25
N LEU A 94 -9.89 3.36 -13.52
CA LEU A 94 -8.77 4.20 -13.93
C LEU A 94 -7.52 3.33 -14.08
N SER A 95 -6.86 3.40 -15.23
CA SER A 95 -5.55 2.78 -15.44
C SER A 95 -4.51 3.78 -15.94
N PHE A 96 -3.26 3.64 -15.53
CA PHE A 96 -2.16 4.45 -16.09
C PHE A 96 -1.66 3.83 -17.39
N SER A 97 -1.47 4.64 -18.44
CA SER A 97 -0.82 4.18 -19.67
C SER A 97 0.66 3.93 -19.39
N ASP A 98 1.18 2.77 -19.82
CA ASP A 98 2.61 2.45 -19.71
C ASP A 98 3.40 2.85 -20.98
N ASP A 99 3.06 4.02 -21.54
CA ASP A 99 3.72 4.59 -22.73
C ASP A 99 4.69 5.74 -22.38
N LEU A 100 4.59 6.29 -21.17
CA LEU A 100 5.34 7.47 -20.72
C LEU A 100 5.38 7.58 -19.19
N ASP A 101 6.28 8.44 -18.70
CA ASP A 101 6.30 8.82 -17.29
C ASP A 101 5.07 9.66 -16.95
N LEU A 102 4.28 9.22 -15.96
CA LEU A 102 3.02 9.82 -15.56
C LEU A 102 3.02 10.31 -14.12
N GLY A 103 2.33 11.42 -13.88
CA GLY A 103 2.12 12.04 -12.59
C GLY A 103 0.65 12.38 -12.39
N LEU A 104 0.12 12.13 -11.19
CA LEU A 104 -1.23 12.50 -10.77
C LEU A 104 -1.13 13.22 -9.42
N GLU A 105 -1.48 14.50 -9.40
CA GLU A 105 -1.53 15.30 -8.18
C GLU A 105 -2.99 15.56 -7.80
N THR A 106 -3.36 15.22 -6.57
CA THR A 106 -4.71 15.41 -6.05
C THR A 106 -4.76 15.40 -4.53
N GLU A 107 -5.78 15.98 -3.90
CA GLU A 107 -5.93 15.93 -2.43
C GLU A 107 -6.18 14.48 -1.96
N TRP A 108 -7.03 13.73 -2.67
CA TRP A 108 -7.37 12.36 -2.31
C TRP A 108 -7.95 11.58 -3.49
N ILE A 109 -7.84 10.25 -3.42
CA ILE A 109 -8.44 9.29 -4.34
C ILE A 109 -9.40 8.40 -3.56
N TYR A 110 -10.66 8.32 -3.99
CA TYR A 110 -11.67 7.46 -3.38
C TYR A 110 -12.17 6.40 -4.36
N LEU A 111 -11.75 5.15 -4.15
CA LEU A 111 -12.17 3.98 -4.93
C LEU A 111 -13.44 3.40 -4.30
N ARG A 112 -14.59 3.86 -4.78
CA ARG A 112 -15.91 3.46 -4.29
C ARG A 112 -16.48 2.38 -5.19
N ARG A 113 -16.04 1.14 -4.95
CA ARG A 113 -16.31 -0.05 -5.79
C ARG A 113 -15.69 -0.01 -7.19
N GLY A 114 -14.95 1.04 -7.52
CA GLY A 114 -14.14 1.13 -8.73
C GLY A 114 -12.72 0.60 -8.54
N GLU A 115 -11.90 0.78 -9.57
CA GLU A 115 -10.55 0.22 -9.65
C GLU A 115 -9.52 1.28 -10.06
N LEU A 116 -8.35 1.25 -9.41
CA LEU A 116 -7.16 1.98 -9.83
C LEU A 116 -6.04 0.99 -10.13
N ASN A 117 -5.56 1.01 -11.36
CA ASN A 117 -4.55 0.09 -11.89
C ASN A 117 -3.30 0.85 -12.37
N ILE A 118 -2.12 0.50 -11.87
CA ILE A 118 -0.83 0.93 -12.42
C ILE A 118 0.01 -0.31 -12.63
N GLY A 119 0.10 -0.76 -13.89
CA GLY A 119 0.60 -2.09 -14.21
C GLY A 119 -0.35 -3.20 -13.73
N SER A 120 0.10 -4.43 -13.87
CA SER A 120 -0.57 -5.63 -13.36
C SER A 120 0.47 -6.69 -12.99
N GLU A 121 0.08 -7.72 -12.26
CA GLU A 121 0.97 -8.84 -11.93
C GLU A 121 1.55 -9.52 -13.17
N ALA A 122 0.74 -9.67 -14.24
CA ALA A 122 1.18 -10.28 -15.49
C ALA A 122 2.01 -9.33 -16.38
N SER A 123 1.86 -8.01 -16.19
CA SER A 123 2.55 -6.98 -16.97
C SER A 123 2.83 -5.79 -16.05
N PRO A 124 3.92 -5.84 -15.27
CA PRO A 124 4.30 -4.74 -14.39
C PRO A 124 4.55 -3.45 -15.17
N TYR A 125 4.27 -2.31 -14.54
CA TYR A 125 4.50 -0.99 -15.11
C TYR A 125 6.00 -0.77 -15.31
N THR A 126 6.40 -0.26 -16.47
CA THR A 126 7.82 -0.12 -16.86
C THR A 126 8.31 1.33 -16.90
N HIS A 127 7.40 2.29 -16.98
CA HIS A 127 7.70 3.72 -16.87
C HIS A 127 7.66 4.21 -15.42
N LYS A 128 7.80 5.51 -15.18
CA LYS A 128 7.60 6.11 -13.86
C LYS A 128 6.16 6.54 -13.66
N ALA A 129 5.58 6.23 -12.51
CA ALA A 129 4.27 6.72 -12.10
C ALA A 129 4.38 7.38 -10.73
N THR A 130 3.95 8.62 -10.58
CA THR A 130 3.92 9.32 -9.28
C THR A 130 2.51 9.78 -8.94
N ILE A 131 1.98 9.33 -7.81
CA ILE A 131 0.79 9.91 -7.19
C ILE A 131 1.26 10.82 -6.06
N THR A 132 0.92 12.11 -6.13
CA THR A 132 1.19 13.09 -5.07
C THR A 132 -0.12 13.50 -4.40
N LEU A 133 -0.23 13.22 -3.10
CA LEU A 133 -1.37 13.55 -2.25
C LEU A 133 -1.13 14.90 -1.56
N THR A 134 -1.91 15.91 -1.96
CA THR A 134 -1.81 17.28 -1.45
C THR A 134 -2.73 17.52 -0.25
N ASP A 135 -2.49 18.62 0.46
CA ASP A 135 -3.26 19.06 1.64
C ASP A 135 -3.61 20.55 1.52
N ASN A 136 -4.08 20.98 0.35
CA ASN A 136 -4.48 22.36 0.11
C ASN A 136 -5.83 22.69 0.76
N VAL A 137 -6.62 21.67 1.13
CA VAL A 137 -7.86 21.83 1.88
C VAL A 137 -7.78 21.00 3.18
N PRO A 138 -7.14 21.55 4.23
CA PRO A 138 -6.84 20.77 5.43
C PRO A 138 -8.08 20.48 6.28
N GLY A 139 -8.07 19.31 6.93
CA GLY A 139 -9.10 18.90 7.88
C GLY A 139 -10.35 18.34 7.23
N GLU A 140 -10.24 17.88 5.99
CA GLU A 140 -11.31 17.12 5.35
C GLU A 140 -11.47 15.73 6.00
N ASP A 141 -12.66 15.16 5.86
CA ASP A 141 -12.89 13.78 6.27
C ASP A 141 -13.77 13.06 5.25
N ILE A 142 -13.15 12.16 4.49
CA ILE A 142 -13.81 11.44 3.43
C ILE A 142 -14.37 10.15 4.04
N ASN A 143 -15.66 10.19 4.40
CA ASN A 143 -16.39 9.05 4.96
C ASN A 143 -15.70 8.43 6.19
N THR A 144 -15.24 9.24 7.14
CA THR A 144 -14.50 8.83 8.37
C THR A 144 -13.10 8.26 8.14
N MET A 145 -12.67 8.20 6.88
CA MET A 145 -11.35 7.70 6.49
C MET A 145 -10.30 8.81 6.46
N GLY A 146 -10.67 10.06 6.75
CA GLY A 146 -9.76 11.20 6.75
C GLY A 146 -9.52 11.77 5.36
N ASP A 147 -8.51 12.60 5.24
CA ASP A 147 -8.05 13.29 4.04
C ASP A 147 -6.65 12.81 3.62
N ARG A 148 -6.13 13.38 2.52
CA ARG A 148 -4.78 13.11 2.03
C ARG A 148 -4.51 11.62 1.82
N GLY A 149 -5.41 10.92 1.14
CA GLY A 149 -5.33 9.46 1.07
C GLY A 149 -5.85 8.81 -0.20
N ILE A 150 -5.50 7.54 -0.34
CA ILE A 150 -6.19 6.60 -1.24
C ILE A 150 -7.09 5.73 -0.37
N MET A 151 -8.40 5.98 -0.46
CA MET A 151 -9.42 5.27 0.29
C MET A 151 -10.08 4.23 -0.61
N VAL A 152 -10.03 2.97 -0.22
CA VAL A 152 -10.59 1.86 -0.99
C VAL A 152 -11.78 1.28 -0.24
N MET A 153 -13.00 1.50 -0.76
CA MET A 153 -14.25 1.03 -0.17
C MET A 153 -14.98 0.14 -1.16
N GLY A 154 -14.86 -1.18 -0.98
CA GLY A 154 -15.44 -2.17 -1.88
C GLY A 154 -14.82 -2.23 -3.29
N GLY A 155 -13.76 -1.44 -3.54
CA GLY A 155 -13.05 -1.35 -4.82
C GLY A 155 -11.72 -2.10 -4.84
N THR A 156 -10.93 -1.91 -5.90
CA THR A 156 -9.62 -2.56 -6.08
C THR A 156 -8.52 -1.54 -6.29
N LEU A 157 -7.44 -1.63 -5.50
CA LEU A 157 -6.18 -0.94 -5.77
C LEU A 157 -5.15 -1.97 -6.24
N SER A 158 -4.66 -1.83 -7.47
CA SER A 158 -3.67 -2.73 -8.07
C SER A 158 -2.48 -1.93 -8.58
N LEU A 159 -1.33 -2.09 -7.94
CA LEU A 159 -0.09 -1.37 -8.25
C LEU A 159 1.05 -2.39 -8.39
N HIS A 160 1.65 -2.47 -9.57
CA HIS A 160 2.69 -3.46 -9.89
C HIS A 160 3.86 -2.80 -10.61
N GLY A 161 4.95 -2.56 -9.88
CA GLY A 161 6.19 -1.97 -10.37
C GLY A 161 7.22 -3.00 -10.82
N ASP A 162 8.36 -2.51 -11.31
CA ASP A 162 9.35 -3.31 -12.03
C ASP A 162 10.46 -3.91 -11.17
N ARG A 163 10.27 -3.98 -9.84
CA ARG A 163 11.29 -4.43 -8.88
C ARG A 163 10.82 -5.63 -8.07
N GLU A 164 11.64 -6.67 -8.07
CA GLU A 164 11.47 -7.89 -7.28
C GLU A 164 12.61 -8.11 -6.28
N HIS A 165 13.85 -7.74 -6.64
CA HIS A 165 15.00 -7.86 -5.75
C HIS A 165 15.22 -6.58 -4.95
N THR A 166 14.69 -6.53 -3.73
CA THR A 166 14.56 -5.28 -2.98
C THR A 166 15.59 -5.06 -1.89
N TRP A 167 16.29 -6.10 -1.46
CA TRP A 167 17.36 -5.99 -0.48
C TRP A 167 18.33 -7.16 -0.61
N THR A 168 19.49 -7.00 0.00
CA THR A 168 20.58 -7.95 -0.04
C THR A 168 21.43 -7.79 1.22
N LYS A 169 22.49 -8.58 1.37
CA LYS A 169 23.49 -8.38 2.42
C LYS A 169 24.84 -8.04 1.80
N LEU A 170 25.70 -7.38 2.58
CA LEU A 170 27.10 -7.19 2.20
C LEU A 170 27.81 -8.53 2.00
N ALA A 171 28.56 -8.69 0.91
CA ALA A 171 29.42 -9.85 0.69
C ALA A 171 30.73 -9.81 1.50
N LYS A 172 31.15 -8.60 1.90
CA LYS A 172 32.30 -8.33 2.78
C LYS A 172 32.10 -7.02 3.52
N THR A 173 32.81 -6.84 4.64
CA THR A 173 32.77 -5.60 5.43
C THR A 173 33.07 -4.38 4.56
N ALA A 174 32.18 -3.39 4.59
CA ALA A 174 32.36 -2.09 3.97
C ALA A 174 32.96 -1.13 5.00
N GLN A 175 34.13 -0.57 4.73
CA GLN A 175 34.82 0.33 5.67
C GLN A 175 34.30 1.75 5.55
N ALA A 176 34.27 2.49 6.66
CA ALA A 176 34.07 3.94 6.64
C ALA A 176 35.06 4.59 5.65
N GLY A 177 34.60 5.58 4.88
CA GLY A 177 35.36 6.22 3.81
C GLY A 177 35.40 5.45 2.48
N SER A 178 34.84 4.24 2.40
CA SER A 178 34.77 3.50 1.13
C SER A 178 33.71 4.11 0.20
N THR A 179 34.02 4.19 -1.10
CA THR A 179 33.06 4.56 -2.16
C THR A 179 32.62 3.36 -2.99
N GLU A 180 33.03 2.15 -2.60
CA GLU A 180 32.62 0.90 -3.22
C GLU A 180 32.22 -0.11 -2.14
N ILE A 181 31.12 -0.83 -2.39
CA ILE A 181 30.67 -1.96 -1.57
C ILE A 181 30.43 -3.16 -2.46
N GLU A 182 30.50 -4.35 -1.88
CA GLU A 182 30.18 -5.60 -2.56
C GLU A 182 29.02 -6.26 -1.82
N VAL A 183 27.97 -6.63 -2.55
CA VAL A 183 26.78 -7.27 -2.02
C VAL A 183 26.67 -8.72 -2.52
N LEU A 184 25.78 -9.52 -1.93
CA LEU A 184 25.58 -10.90 -2.37
C LEU A 184 24.86 -10.99 -3.71
N ASP A 185 23.95 -10.05 -3.94
CA ASP A 185 23.13 -10.00 -5.15
C ASP A 185 22.67 -8.55 -5.37
N ALA A 186 22.96 -8.01 -6.54
CA ALA A 186 22.53 -6.69 -7.00
C ALA A 186 21.62 -6.77 -8.24
N SER A 187 21.04 -7.95 -8.51
CA SER A 187 20.22 -8.19 -9.70
C SER A 187 19.06 -7.20 -9.78
N GLY A 188 18.85 -6.65 -10.97
CA GLY A 188 17.78 -5.68 -11.22
C GLY A 188 18.03 -4.27 -10.66
N TRP A 189 19.10 -4.03 -9.88
CA TRP A 189 19.46 -2.69 -9.41
C TRP A 189 20.09 -1.87 -10.54
N ARG A 190 19.96 -0.55 -10.48
CA ARG A 190 20.34 0.37 -11.56
C ARG A 190 21.15 1.53 -11.02
N LYS A 191 21.95 2.16 -11.90
CA LYS A 191 22.56 3.45 -11.63
C LYS A 191 21.47 4.47 -11.30
N GLY A 192 21.69 5.26 -10.25
CA GLY A 192 20.75 6.27 -9.78
C GLY A 192 19.75 5.76 -8.76
N ASP A 193 19.65 4.44 -8.55
CA ASP A 193 18.86 3.92 -7.43
C ASP A 193 19.49 4.34 -6.10
N GLU A 194 18.64 4.69 -5.15
CA GLU A 194 19.01 4.97 -3.77
C GLU A 194 18.94 3.70 -2.93
N ILE A 195 19.92 3.50 -2.06
CA ILE A 195 20.02 2.38 -1.12
C ILE A 195 20.18 2.88 0.31
N ALA A 196 19.72 2.09 1.28
CA ALA A 196 20.03 2.24 2.69
C ALA A 196 20.92 1.09 3.15
N LEU A 197 22.02 1.40 3.83
CA LEU A 197 22.83 0.43 4.56
C LEU A 197 22.37 0.42 6.02
N ALA A 198 22.00 -0.75 6.53
CA ALA A 198 21.60 -0.91 7.92
C ALA A 198 22.79 -0.71 8.86
N SER A 199 22.53 -0.19 10.07
CA SER A 199 23.55 -0.12 11.11
C SER A 199 24.00 -1.54 11.51
N THR A 200 25.31 -1.72 11.66
CA THR A 200 25.90 -2.97 12.20
C THR A 200 26.63 -2.71 13.53
N ASP A 201 26.32 -1.61 14.20
CA ASP A 201 26.86 -1.23 15.51
C ASP A 201 25.69 -1.06 16.51
N PHE A 202 25.98 -0.75 17.77
CA PHE A 202 24.99 -0.55 18.83
C PHE A 202 24.10 0.67 18.60
N ASP A 203 24.55 1.67 17.83
CA ASP A 203 23.74 2.84 17.50
C ASP A 203 22.93 2.60 16.21
N PRO A 204 21.60 2.45 16.29
CA PRO A 204 20.77 2.27 15.10
C PRO A 204 20.79 3.49 14.16
N ARG A 205 21.24 4.66 14.62
CA ARG A 205 21.34 5.88 13.80
C ARG A 205 22.53 5.91 12.84
N GLN A 206 23.40 4.89 12.88
CA GLN A 206 24.49 4.74 11.91
C GLN A 206 24.05 4.09 10.59
N ALA A 207 22.75 3.85 10.40
CA ALA A 207 22.22 3.50 9.09
C ALA A 207 22.30 4.72 8.15
N GLU A 208 22.63 4.51 6.88
CA GLU A 208 22.89 5.62 5.96
C GLU A 208 22.48 5.36 4.50
N ARG A 209 22.12 6.45 3.80
CA ARG A 209 21.68 6.43 2.39
C ARG A 209 22.82 6.68 1.43
N ARG A 210 22.84 5.97 0.31
CA ARG A 210 23.76 6.24 -0.80
C ARG A 210 23.05 6.08 -2.14
N THR A 211 23.52 6.81 -3.15
CA THR A 211 23.07 6.64 -4.53
C THR A 211 24.07 5.77 -5.28
N ILE A 212 23.56 4.79 -6.04
CA ILE A 212 24.41 3.93 -6.86
C ILE A 212 24.93 4.73 -8.07
N ALA A 213 26.23 5.03 -8.10
CA ALA A 213 26.89 5.72 -9.20
C ALA A 213 27.17 4.80 -10.40
N SER A 214 27.49 3.52 -10.16
CA SER A 214 27.64 2.48 -11.18
C SER A 214 27.64 1.07 -10.58
N ILE A 215 27.33 0.07 -11.39
CA ILE A 215 27.27 -1.36 -11.00
C ILE A 215 28.22 -2.18 -11.88
N ARG A 216 28.98 -3.10 -11.27
CA ARG A 216 29.79 -4.11 -11.97
C ARG A 216 29.63 -5.45 -11.25
N GLY A 217 28.80 -6.34 -11.81
CA GLY A 217 28.37 -7.54 -11.09
C GLY A 217 27.69 -7.14 -9.77
N ASN A 218 28.15 -7.67 -8.65
CA ASN A 218 27.65 -7.29 -7.32
C ASN A 218 28.49 -6.22 -6.61
N VAL A 219 29.38 -5.53 -7.33
CA VAL A 219 30.13 -4.38 -6.81
C VAL A 219 29.40 -3.09 -7.18
N LEU A 220 29.01 -2.34 -6.16
CA LEU A 220 28.33 -1.06 -6.28
C LEU A 220 29.32 0.07 -6.00
N LYS A 221 29.44 1.00 -6.93
CA LYS A 221 30.10 2.29 -6.69
C LYS A 221 29.06 3.28 -6.18
N LEU A 222 29.40 3.97 -5.11
CA LEU A 222 28.56 4.95 -4.41
C LEU A 222 28.88 6.37 -4.90
N ASP A 223 27.90 7.26 -4.79
CA ASP A 223 28.02 8.68 -5.09
C ASP A 223 28.94 9.42 -4.12
N ARG A 224 28.97 8.98 -2.85
CA ARG A 224 29.81 9.55 -1.79
C ARG A 224 30.36 8.45 -0.85
N PRO A 225 31.50 8.70 -0.17
CA PRO A 225 32.08 7.75 0.78
C PRO A 225 31.12 7.43 1.92
N LEU A 226 31.16 6.19 2.46
CA LEU A 226 30.45 5.80 3.68
C LEU A 226 30.95 6.59 4.90
N GLU A 227 30.04 6.92 5.82
CA GLU A 227 30.40 7.58 7.08
C GLU A 227 30.76 6.54 8.14
N TYR A 228 30.11 5.38 8.09
CA TYR A 228 30.28 4.31 9.07
C TYR A 228 30.83 3.03 8.42
N MET A 229 31.38 2.16 9.27
CA MET A 229 31.74 0.80 8.87
C MET A 229 30.48 -0.06 8.95
N HIS A 230 30.20 -0.83 7.91
CA HIS A 230 29.13 -1.82 7.90
C HIS A 230 29.72 -3.23 7.84
N PHE A 231 29.46 -4.01 8.87
CA PHE A 231 30.01 -5.35 9.04
C PHE A 231 29.46 -6.31 7.98
N GLY A 232 30.30 -7.22 7.49
CA GLY A 232 29.99 -8.04 6.33
C GLY A 232 30.56 -9.44 6.45
N LYS A 233 30.45 -10.07 7.63
CA LYS A 233 30.92 -11.44 7.86
C LYS A 233 29.90 -12.26 8.65
N ILE A 234 30.05 -13.58 8.54
CA ILE A 234 29.40 -14.55 9.43
C ILE A 234 30.38 -14.83 10.57
N THR A 235 29.94 -14.64 11.81
CA THR A 235 30.76 -14.82 13.02
C THR A 235 30.19 -15.96 13.85
N TYR A 236 30.99 -17.01 14.10
CA TYR A 236 30.55 -18.19 14.85
C TYR A 236 29.23 -18.83 14.37
N GLY A 237 28.94 -18.75 13.07
CA GLY A 237 27.71 -19.28 12.47
C GLY A 237 26.51 -18.33 12.48
N VAL A 238 26.63 -17.14 13.06
CA VAL A 238 25.62 -16.08 13.01
C VAL A 238 25.89 -15.18 11.80
N ASP A 239 24.89 -14.97 10.95
CA ASP A 239 24.99 -14.06 9.81
C ASP A 239 24.82 -12.61 10.26
N GLU A 240 25.94 -11.92 10.45
CA GLU A 240 26.02 -10.51 10.88
C GLU A 240 26.29 -9.57 9.71
N ARG A 241 26.15 -10.05 8.46
CA ARG A 241 26.35 -9.20 7.27
C ARG A 241 25.25 -8.16 7.20
N GLY A 242 25.65 -6.89 7.24
CA GLY A 242 24.76 -5.75 7.17
C GLY A 242 23.87 -5.80 5.94
N GLU A 243 22.57 -5.57 6.16
CA GLU A 243 21.60 -5.48 5.09
C GLU A 243 21.77 -4.19 4.29
N VAL A 244 21.53 -4.30 2.98
CA VAL A 244 21.46 -3.17 2.05
C VAL A 244 20.09 -3.24 1.38
N GLY A 245 19.24 -2.25 1.64
CA GLY A 245 17.89 -2.15 1.09
C GLY A 245 17.80 -1.16 -0.07
N LEU A 246 17.12 -1.53 -1.14
CA LEU A 246 16.82 -0.66 -2.29
C LEU A 246 15.62 0.22 -1.96
N LEU A 247 15.80 1.54 -1.98
CA LEU A 247 14.75 2.50 -1.65
C LEU A 247 13.93 2.95 -2.87
N THR A 248 14.54 3.01 -4.05
CA THR A 248 13.87 3.52 -5.26
C THR A 248 12.92 2.51 -5.90
N ARG A 249 11.71 2.93 -6.29
CA ARG A 249 10.82 2.19 -7.21
C ARG A 249 10.33 3.09 -8.35
N ASN A 250 9.80 2.49 -9.41
CA ASN A 250 9.27 3.23 -10.55
C ASN A 250 7.84 3.74 -10.32
N ILE A 251 7.04 3.05 -9.49
CA ILE A 251 5.76 3.55 -8.99
C ILE A 251 5.99 4.17 -7.61
N LYS A 252 5.61 5.43 -7.44
CA LYS A 252 5.70 6.19 -6.18
C LYS A 252 4.33 6.74 -5.77
N VAL A 253 3.96 6.53 -4.52
CA VAL A 253 2.86 7.26 -3.87
C VAL A 253 3.45 8.07 -2.73
N GLN A 254 3.16 9.36 -2.72
CA GLN A 254 3.74 10.28 -1.74
C GLN A 254 2.80 11.39 -1.32
N ALA A 255 3.07 11.99 -0.16
CA ALA A 255 2.57 13.31 0.16
C ALA A 255 3.40 14.42 -0.52
N SER A 256 2.78 15.58 -0.73
CA SER A 256 3.50 16.82 -1.05
C SER A 256 4.45 17.28 0.06
N ASP A 257 5.41 18.13 -0.30
CA ASP A 257 6.58 18.48 0.52
C ASP A 257 6.28 19.13 1.87
N ASP A 258 5.08 19.71 2.04
CA ASP A 258 4.64 20.28 3.32
C ASP A 258 4.60 19.23 4.44
N ALA A 259 4.41 17.95 4.12
CA ALA A 259 4.29 16.86 5.07
C ALA A 259 5.55 16.67 5.93
N GLU A 260 6.73 17.04 5.42
CA GLU A 260 8.00 16.96 6.17
C GLU A 260 8.02 17.87 7.40
N LYS A 261 7.26 18.97 7.35
CA LYS A 261 7.16 19.93 8.45
C LYS A 261 6.04 19.56 9.41
N THR A 262 4.93 19.07 8.89
CA THR A 262 3.69 18.82 9.65
C THR A 262 3.61 17.40 10.22
N TYR A 263 4.40 16.46 9.68
CA TYR A 263 4.30 15.02 9.96
C TYR A 263 2.90 14.46 9.61
N PHE A 264 2.20 15.15 8.71
CA PHE A 264 0.87 14.80 8.25
C PHE A 264 0.96 14.29 6.82
N GLY A 265 1.44 13.07 6.65
CA GLY A 265 1.66 12.47 5.33
C GLY A 265 0.40 11.89 4.70
N GLY A 266 0.58 11.29 3.53
CA GLY A 266 -0.50 10.62 2.82
C GLY A 266 -0.80 9.25 3.42
N HIS A 267 -2.00 8.69 3.22
CA HIS A 267 -2.31 7.34 3.72
C HIS A 267 -3.04 6.48 2.69
N ILE A 268 -2.95 5.16 2.84
CA ILE A 268 -3.74 4.21 2.02
C ILE A 268 -4.56 3.33 2.97
N MET A 269 -5.86 3.24 2.73
CA MET A 269 -6.77 2.47 3.58
C MET A 269 -7.70 1.60 2.74
N ALA A 270 -7.60 0.29 2.94
CA ALA A 270 -8.53 -0.71 2.40
C ALA A 270 -9.59 -1.05 3.46
N MET A 271 -10.84 -0.73 3.16
CA MET A 271 -12.01 -0.99 4.01
C MET A 271 -12.72 -2.29 3.59
N ALA A 272 -13.79 -2.65 4.31
CA ALA A 272 -14.60 -3.84 4.00
C ALA A 272 -14.96 -3.96 2.51
N GLY A 273 -14.73 -5.16 1.95
CA GLY A 273 -14.95 -5.48 0.54
C GLY A 273 -13.86 -4.99 -0.41
N ALA A 274 -12.85 -4.24 0.06
CA ALA A 274 -11.74 -3.80 -0.77
C ALA A 274 -10.77 -4.94 -1.10
N LYS A 275 -10.11 -4.81 -2.24
CA LYS A 275 -8.98 -5.62 -2.67
C LYS A 275 -7.76 -4.73 -2.90
N MET A 276 -6.60 -5.15 -2.40
CA MET A 276 -5.37 -4.39 -2.53
C MET A 276 -4.20 -5.32 -2.89
N TYR A 277 -3.55 -5.03 -4.02
CA TYR A 277 -2.43 -5.79 -4.59
C TYR A 277 -1.32 -4.80 -4.90
N VAL A 278 -0.27 -4.79 -4.09
CA VAL A 278 0.80 -3.80 -4.17
C VAL A 278 2.14 -4.52 -4.28
N SER A 279 2.81 -4.43 -5.43
CA SER A 279 4.13 -5.02 -5.65
C SER A 279 5.08 -3.98 -6.24
N GLY A 280 6.29 -3.84 -5.68
CA GLY A 280 7.32 -2.98 -6.28
C GLY A 280 7.01 -1.48 -6.23
N VAL A 281 6.31 -1.01 -5.19
CA VAL A 281 5.89 0.42 -5.02
C VAL A 281 6.71 1.13 -3.94
N GLU A 282 7.03 2.40 -4.15
CA GLU A 282 7.65 3.29 -3.16
C GLU A 282 6.58 4.15 -2.47
N LEU A 283 6.54 4.11 -1.14
CA LEU A 283 5.70 4.92 -0.28
C LEU A 283 6.58 5.91 0.48
N TYR A 284 6.49 7.20 0.14
CA TYR A 284 7.37 8.26 0.65
C TYR A 284 6.57 9.40 1.30
N ARG A 285 6.94 9.86 2.50
CA ARG A 285 6.16 10.89 3.25
C ARG A 285 4.73 10.47 3.52
N MET A 286 4.56 9.20 3.89
CA MET A 286 3.28 8.56 4.13
C MET A 286 3.04 8.32 5.63
N GLY A 287 1.80 8.06 6.03
CA GLY A 287 1.34 8.00 7.42
C GLY A 287 1.12 9.38 8.02
N GLN A 288 0.21 9.50 8.98
CA GLN A 288 -0.06 10.74 9.71
C GLN A 288 0.27 10.53 11.19
N ASN A 289 1.25 11.29 11.71
CA ASN A 289 1.72 11.14 13.08
C ASN A 289 0.61 11.49 14.07
N MET A 290 0.47 10.69 15.14
CA MET A 290 -0.56 10.87 16.18
C MET A 290 -2.03 10.84 15.68
N HIS A 291 -2.28 10.42 14.44
CA HIS A 291 -3.63 10.25 13.89
C HIS A 291 -3.96 8.75 13.80
N LEU A 292 -5.01 8.35 14.52
CA LEU A 292 -5.40 6.95 14.60
C LEU A 292 -5.80 6.42 13.20
N ALA A 293 -5.36 5.21 12.88
CA ALA A 293 -5.69 4.50 11.64
C ALA A 293 -5.15 5.11 10.33
N ARG A 294 -4.27 6.13 10.39
CA ARG A 294 -3.70 6.81 9.21
C ARG A 294 -2.25 6.38 9.00
N TYR A 295 -2.09 5.23 8.33
CA TYR A 295 -0.79 4.58 8.07
C TYR A 295 -0.42 4.69 6.59
N PRO A 296 0.86 4.54 6.22
CA PRO A 296 1.26 4.48 4.81
C PRO A 296 0.43 3.50 3.99
N ILE A 297 0.14 2.33 4.56
CA ILE A 297 -0.82 1.37 4.01
C ILE A 297 -1.49 0.55 5.11
N HIS A 298 -2.81 0.34 4.99
CA HIS A 298 -3.64 -0.24 6.04
C HIS A 298 -4.79 -1.11 5.49
N TRP A 299 -4.88 -2.37 5.95
CA TRP A 299 -6.08 -3.20 5.83
C TRP A 299 -6.93 -3.06 7.09
N HIS A 300 -8.13 -2.51 6.95
CA HIS A 300 -9.01 -2.16 8.07
C HIS A 300 -10.26 -3.04 8.12
N ILE A 301 -10.21 -4.06 8.99
CA ILE A 301 -11.32 -4.95 9.35
C ILE A 301 -11.96 -5.58 8.09
N ILE A 302 -11.13 -6.09 7.19
CA ILE A 302 -11.59 -6.75 5.95
C ILE A 302 -12.12 -8.16 6.22
N GLY A 303 -11.78 -8.76 7.36
CA GLY A 303 -11.99 -10.18 7.61
C GLY A 303 -10.94 -10.99 6.85
N LYS A 304 -11.35 -11.87 5.92
CA LYS A 304 -10.40 -12.71 5.17
C LYS A 304 -9.95 -12.01 3.88
N ALA A 305 -8.67 -11.69 3.78
CA ALA A 305 -8.06 -10.99 2.66
C ALA A 305 -7.13 -11.88 1.81
N SER A 306 -7.48 -13.17 1.67
CA SER A 306 -6.70 -14.15 0.90
C SER A 306 -6.29 -13.65 -0.47
N GLY A 307 -5.01 -13.77 -0.77
CA GLY A 307 -4.41 -13.36 -2.05
C GLY A 307 -4.12 -11.86 -2.17
N GLN A 308 -4.51 -11.04 -1.19
CA GLN A 308 -4.08 -9.63 -1.12
C GLN A 308 -2.65 -9.55 -0.58
N TYR A 309 -1.89 -8.56 -1.05
CA TYR A 309 -0.48 -8.45 -0.68
C TYR A 309 0.06 -7.03 -0.73
N ILE A 310 1.08 -6.80 0.09
CA ILE A 310 2.13 -5.83 -0.17
C ILE A 310 3.47 -6.55 -0.19
N GLU A 311 4.14 -6.49 -1.33
CA GLU A 311 5.44 -7.11 -1.51
C GLU A 311 6.41 -6.25 -2.32
N ASN A 312 7.71 -6.51 -2.17
CA ASN A 312 8.75 -5.80 -2.91
C ASN A 312 8.69 -4.26 -2.76
N ALA A 313 7.96 -3.74 -1.78
CA ALA A 313 7.76 -2.31 -1.61
C ALA A 313 8.96 -1.66 -0.93
N SER A 314 9.04 -0.36 -1.08
CA SER A 314 9.94 0.51 -0.32
C SER A 314 9.09 1.50 0.45
N ILE A 315 9.21 1.55 1.77
CA ILE A 315 8.37 2.37 2.64
C ILE A 315 9.28 3.18 3.56
N HIS A 316 9.47 4.46 3.26
CA HIS A 316 10.45 5.26 3.98
C HIS A 316 10.09 6.73 4.15
N ASP A 317 10.73 7.35 5.15
CA ASP A 317 10.43 8.71 5.59
C ASP A 317 8.94 8.86 5.90
N THR A 318 8.41 7.87 6.63
CA THR A 318 7.00 7.81 7.00
C THR A 318 6.78 8.36 8.40
N TYR A 319 5.61 8.95 8.61
CA TYR A 319 5.23 9.57 9.89
C TYR A 319 4.36 8.65 10.75
N SER A 320 4.31 7.35 10.41
CA SER A 320 3.63 6.29 11.16
C SER A 320 4.15 4.91 10.74
N ARG A 321 3.62 3.84 11.38
CA ARG A 321 3.95 2.43 11.14
C ARG A 321 3.74 2.03 9.67
N CYS A 322 4.76 1.42 9.04
CA CYS A 322 4.80 1.12 7.60
C CYS A 322 3.57 0.40 7.05
N VAL A 323 3.29 -0.81 7.54
CA VAL A 323 2.17 -1.65 7.11
C VAL A 323 1.33 -1.98 8.33
N THR A 324 0.02 -1.75 8.25
CA THR A 324 -0.90 -2.13 9.32
C THR A 324 -1.96 -3.10 8.81
N VAL A 325 -2.08 -4.25 9.48
CA VAL A 325 -3.14 -5.24 9.26
C VAL A 325 -3.97 -5.30 10.53
N HIS A 326 -5.21 -4.81 10.47
CA HIS A 326 -6.08 -4.69 11.65
C HIS A 326 -7.41 -5.39 11.40
N GLY A 327 -7.79 -6.32 12.27
CA GLY A 327 -9.04 -7.09 12.14
C GLY A 327 -9.15 -7.85 10.81
N THR A 328 -8.00 -8.22 10.23
CA THR A 328 -7.88 -8.82 8.90
C THR A 328 -6.92 -9.99 8.96
N ASP A 329 -7.25 -11.08 8.27
CA ASP A 329 -6.51 -12.34 8.20
C ASP A 329 -6.05 -12.63 6.76
N ASP A 330 -4.97 -13.41 6.61
CA ASP A 330 -4.50 -13.98 5.33
C ASP A 330 -4.02 -12.96 4.28
N VAL A 331 -3.47 -11.82 4.72
CA VAL A 331 -2.71 -10.86 3.89
C VAL A 331 -1.24 -11.29 3.84
N ARG A 332 -0.63 -11.25 2.65
CA ARG A 332 0.82 -11.46 2.49
C ARG A 332 1.58 -10.15 2.60
N VAL A 333 2.56 -10.09 3.50
CA VAL A 333 3.49 -8.96 3.69
C VAL A 333 4.91 -9.51 3.58
N GLU A 334 5.56 -9.30 2.43
CA GLU A 334 6.80 -10.00 2.09
C GLU A 334 7.81 -9.08 1.37
N ASN A 335 9.11 -9.27 1.63
CA ASN A 335 10.19 -8.62 0.87
C ASN A 335 10.12 -7.07 0.77
N ASN A 336 9.57 -6.42 1.80
CA ASN A 336 9.45 -4.97 1.86
C ASN A 336 10.65 -4.35 2.59
N VAL A 337 11.16 -3.23 2.08
CA VAL A 337 12.20 -2.42 2.74
C VAL A 337 11.54 -1.27 3.48
N THR A 338 11.77 -1.16 4.79
CA THR A 338 11.27 -0.06 5.62
C THR A 338 12.41 0.75 6.20
N PHE A 339 12.40 2.08 6.06
CA PHE A 339 13.54 2.90 6.49
C PHE A 339 13.11 4.30 6.96
N ASN A 340 13.77 4.83 8.01
CA ASN A 340 13.50 6.17 8.56
C ASN A 340 12.01 6.46 8.84
N THR A 341 11.43 5.70 9.77
CA THR A 341 9.99 5.74 10.07
C THR A 341 9.77 6.26 11.50
N VAL A 342 8.75 7.10 11.71
CA VAL A 342 8.38 7.66 13.03
C VAL A 342 7.50 6.72 13.84
#